data_AF-A0A1C3NRE2-F1
#
_entry.id   AF-A0A1C3NRE2-F1
#
_cell.length_a   1.000
_cell.length_b   1.000
_cell.length_c   1.000
_cell.angle_alpha   90.00
_cell.angle_beta   90.00
_cell.angle_gamma   90.00
#
_symmetry.space_group_name_H-M   'P 1'
#
loop_
_entity.id
_entity.type
_entity.pdbx_description
1 polymer ?
#
loop_
_entity_poly.entity_id
_entity_poly.type
_entity_poly.pdbx_seq_one_letter_code
_entity_poly.pdbx_strand_id
1 'polypeptide(L)'
;MAVRPSCIPQHRAALPLLLCAVFANFLIGCSRINAPVNDPSGIHLIGNIPVDAHNIVHIDTRKPIPFADHAFGAMCYDTYGCKVLYDGRYAANFPDDVKRISSESLGDGYPGNLKANTIGIRNFPHFPPPAEVTWRSKDGQSHHATVDLEAIFKDKVILHHAPQEQLPPILQADISPDIILEVNNRTINVYMKAMVQTRATEARKSVQRFP
;
A
#
# COMPACT_ATOMS: atom_id res chain seq x y z
N MET A 1 37.88 56.95 19.52
CA MET A 1 36.59 57.63 19.29
C MET A 1 35.51 56.69 19.79
N ALA A 2 34.89 56.97 20.94
CA ALA A 2 33.59 57.65 21.04
C ALA A 2 32.46 56.82 20.38
N VAL A 3 31.62 56.02 21.06
CA VAL A 3 30.75 56.20 22.26
C VAL A 3 29.36 56.79 21.91
N ARG A 4 28.31 56.01 22.27
CA ARG A 4 26.88 56.36 22.55
C ARG A 4 25.81 56.32 21.42
N PRO A 5 24.50 56.13 21.79
CA PRO A 5 23.52 55.33 21.04
C PRO A 5 22.11 56.01 20.97
N SER A 6 21.03 55.24 21.26
CA SER A 6 19.59 55.64 21.41
C SER A 6 18.78 55.74 20.10
N CYS A 7 17.46 55.52 20.05
CA CYS A 7 16.40 55.26 21.06
C CYS A 7 15.76 53.86 20.86
N ILE A 8 15.22 53.11 21.84
CA ILE A 8 14.22 53.35 22.91
C ILE A 8 12.75 53.35 22.39
N PRO A 9 11.77 52.72 23.10
CA PRO A 9 10.57 52.11 22.50
C PRO A 9 9.22 52.65 23.03
N GLN A 10 8.14 51.88 22.79
CA GLN A 10 6.80 51.88 23.43
C GLN A 10 5.72 52.90 23.03
N HIS A 11 4.60 52.35 22.55
CA HIS A 11 3.21 52.70 22.89
C HIS A 11 2.43 51.35 22.83
N ARG A 12 1.73 50.81 23.85
CA ARG A 12 0.49 51.27 24.54
C ARG A 12 -0.56 51.82 23.56
N ALA A 13 -1.82 51.39 23.48
CA ALA A 13 -2.61 50.29 24.06
C ALA A 13 -3.87 50.14 23.14
N ALA A 14 -4.96 49.40 23.38
CA ALA A 14 -5.46 48.60 24.51
C ALA A 14 -6.47 47.53 24.00
N LEU A 15 -7.08 46.75 24.89
CA LEU A 15 -8.39 46.11 24.65
C LEU A 15 -9.54 47.10 24.92
N PRO A 16 -10.74 46.87 24.36
CA PRO A 16 -11.81 46.45 25.28
C PRO A 16 -12.65 45.27 24.77
N LEU A 17 -13.14 44.46 25.72
CA LEU A 17 -14.28 43.58 25.48
C LEU A 17 -15.53 44.42 25.21
N LEU A 18 -16.46 43.89 24.41
CA LEU A 18 -17.89 44.12 24.67
C LEU A 18 -18.68 42.82 24.47
N LEU A 19 -19.44 42.44 25.49
CA LEU A 19 -20.48 41.42 25.38
C LEU A 19 -21.65 41.98 24.55
N CYS A 20 -22.30 41.13 23.78
CA CYS A 20 -23.75 41.20 23.57
C CYS A 20 -24.31 39.78 23.46
N ALA A 21 -25.43 39.53 24.13
CA ALA A 21 -25.97 38.19 24.34
C ALA A 21 -27.31 38.00 23.62
N VAL A 22 -27.52 36.79 23.09
CA VAL A 22 -28.80 36.06 22.98
C VAL A 22 -29.97 36.76 22.26
N PHE A 23 -30.47 36.14 21.19
CA PHE A 23 -31.84 35.60 21.18
C PHE A 23 -31.95 34.42 20.21
N ALA A 24 -32.76 33.42 20.59
CA ALA A 24 -32.88 32.16 19.88
C ALA A 24 -33.90 32.24 18.74
N ASN A 25 -33.73 31.39 17.72
CA ASN A 25 -34.83 30.91 16.90
C ASN A 25 -34.68 29.41 16.64
N PHE A 26 -35.60 28.64 17.21
CA PHE A 26 -35.76 27.21 16.95
C PHE A 26 -36.36 27.04 15.55
N LEU A 27 -35.54 26.70 14.56
CA LEU A 27 -36.06 26.09 13.33
C LEU A 27 -35.94 24.58 13.47
N ILE A 28 -37.10 23.95 13.67
CA ILE A 28 -37.26 22.49 13.69
C ILE A 28 -37.03 22.01 12.25
N GLY A 29 -35.77 21.81 11.89
CA GLY A 29 -35.42 21.05 10.70
C GLY A 29 -35.95 19.64 10.87
N CYS A 30 -36.83 19.19 9.97
CA CYS A 30 -37.33 17.82 9.97
C CYS A 30 -36.15 16.86 9.80
N SER A 31 -35.64 16.32 10.90
CA SER A 31 -34.77 15.16 10.89
C SER A 31 -35.53 14.04 10.19
N ARG A 32 -35.18 13.80 8.92
CA ARG A 32 -35.51 12.54 8.28
C ARG A 32 -34.84 11.48 9.12
N ILE A 33 -35.64 10.79 9.92
CA ILE A 33 -35.24 9.54 10.55
C ILE A 33 -34.98 8.62 9.37
N ASN A 34 -33.72 8.52 8.95
CA ASN A 34 -33.30 7.46 8.05
C ASN A 34 -33.53 6.18 8.84
N ALA A 35 -34.66 5.52 8.58
CA ALA A 35 -34.86 4.16 9.05
C ALA A 35 -33.61 3.36 8.62
N PRO A 36 -33.06 2.50 9.48
CA PRO A 36 -31.98 1.63 9.07
C PRO A 36 -32.47 0.88 7.84
N VAL A 37 -31.80 1.11 6.71
CA VAL A 37 -32.02 0.30 5.51
C VAL A 37 -31.45 -1.06 5.86
N ASN A 38 -32.34 -1.94 6.33
CA ASN A 38 -32.03 -3.33 6.56
C ASN A 38 -31.74 -3.95 5.19
N ASP A 39 -30.50 -3.83 4.74
CA ASP A 39 -29.99 -4.59 3.61
C ASP A 39 -30.12 -6.08 4.00
N PRO A 40 -30.95 -6.87 3.29
CA PRO A 40 -31.23 -8.25 3.67
C PRO A 40 -30.01 -9.17 3.54
N SER A 41 -28.89 -8.69 2.99
CA SER A 41 -27.64 -9.44 2.90
C SER A 41 -26.80 -9.44 4.20
N GLY A 42 -27.01 -8.46 5.09
CA GLY A 42 -26.19 -8.33 6.31
C GLY A 42 -24.70 -8.11 6.04
N ILE A 43 -24.33 -7.61 4.86
CA ILE A 43 -22.94 -7.45 4.45
C ILE A 43 -22.26 -6.30 5.22
N HIS A 44 -21.06 -6.58 5.72
CA HIS A 44 -20.17 -5.62 6.38
C HIS A 44 -18.72 -5.77 5.87
N LEU A 45 -17.79 -4.95 6.36
CA LEU A 45 -16.38 -4.99 5.97
C LEU A 45 -15.49 -5.54 7.09
N ILE A 46 -14.60 -6.48 6.75
CA ILE A 46 -13.42 -6.81 7.55
C ILE A 46 -12.20 -6.28 6.81
N GLY A 47 -11.59 -5.23 7.36
CA GLY A 47 -10.59 -4.44 6.63
C GLY A 47 -11.21 -3.80 5.39
N ASN A 48 -10.80 -4.28 4.21
CA ASN A 48 -11.35 -3.87 2.90
C ASN A 48 -12.22 -4.96 2.23
N ILE A 49 -12.46 -6.10 2.90
CA ILE A 49 -13.16 -7.25 2.32
C ILE A 49 -14.65 -7.22 2.67
N PRO A 50 -15.57 -7.28 1.68
CA PRO A 50 -16.99 -7.50 1.93
C PRO A 50 -17.25 -8.93 2.42
N VAL A 51 -17.91 -9.05 3.57
CA VAL A 51 -18.32 -10.31 4.18
C VAL A 51 -19.78 -10.27 4.64
N ASP A 52 -20.45 -11.41 4.72
CA ASP A 52 -21.81 -11.50 5.28
C ASP A 52 -21.84 -11.53 6.82
N ALA A 53 -23.04 -11.66 7.40
CA ALA A 53 -23.24 -11.76 8.85
C ALA A 53 -22.56 -12.97 9.53
N HIS A 54 -22.06 -13.95 8.78
CA HIS A 54 -21.29 -15.09 9.26
C HIS A 54 -19.78 -14.97 8.99
N ASN A 55 -19.33 -13.79 8.53
CA ASN A 55 -17.96 -13.48 8.10
C ASN A 55 -17.49 -14.27 6.87
N ILE A 56 -18.41 -14.78 6.03
CA ILE A 56 -18.05 -15.40 4.75
C ILE A 56 -17.80 -14.30 3.71
N VAL A 57 -16.75 -14.42 2.90
CA VAL A 57 -16.40 -13.45 1.85
C VAL A 57 -17.46 -13.41 0.74
N HIS A 58 -17.82 -12.21 0.27
CA HIS A 58 -18.75 -12.00 -0.85
C HIS A 58 -18.22 -10.92 -1.82
N ILE A 59 -17.21 -11.26 -2.62
CA ILE A 59 -16.65 -10.33 -3.62
C ILE A 59 -17.34 -10.52 -4.97
N ASP A 60 -18.07 -9.47 -5.39
CA ASP A 60 -18.57 -9.30 -6.74
C ASP A 60 -17.42 -8.93 -7.69
N THR A 61 -16.87 -9.92 -8.39
CA THR A 61 -15.73 -9.76 -9.31
C THR A 61 -16.03 -8.96 -10.57
N ARG A 62 -17.27 -8.44 -10.76
CA ARG A 62 -17.60 -7.40 -11.74
C ARG A 62 -17.12 -6.00 -11.31
N LYS A 63 -16.62 -5.89 -10.08
CA LYS A 63 -15.98 -4.71 -9.50
C LYS A 63 -14.50 -5.04 -9.24
N PRO A 64 -13.63 -4.03 -9.02
CA PRO A 64 -12.26 -4.27 -8.59
C PRO A 64 -12.21 -5.18 -7.35
N ILE A 65 -11.39 -6.22 -7.40
CA ILE A 65 -11.27 -7.22 -6.32
C ILE A 65 -10.42 -6.62 -5.19
N PRO A 66 -10.95 -6.38 -3.99
CA PRO A 66 -10.17 -5.81 -2.89
C PRO A 66 -9.24 -6.86 -2.24
N PHE A 67 -8.18 -6.38 -1.59
CA PHE A 67 -7.36 -7.18 -0.66
C PHE A 67 -7.17 -6.43 0.68
N ALA A 68 -7.05 -7.17 1.78
CA ALA A 68 -6.84 -6.59 3.13
C ALA A 68 -5.47 -6.91 3.74
N ASP A 69 -4.78 -7.94 3.23
CA ASP A 69 -3.38 -8.24 3.55
C ASP A 69 -2.60 -8.55 2.27
N HIS A 70 -1.29 -8.80 2.39
CA HIS A 70 -0.44 -9.25 1.30
C HIS A 70 0.69 -10.14 1.82
N ALA A 71 1.33 -10.84 0.88
CA ALA A 71 2.67 -11.37 1.06
C ALA A 71 3.71 -10.40 0.49
N PHE A 72 4.89 -10.31 1.09
CA PHE A 72 6.01 -9.51 0.60
C PHE A 72 7.27 -10.36 0.38
N GLY A 73 8.09 -9.95 -0.58
CA GLY A 73 9.43 -10.49 -0.81
C GLY A 73 10.31 -9.51 -1.59
N ALA A 74 11.62 -9.69 -1.48
CA ALA A 74 12.60 -8.87 -2.17
C ALA A 74 13.63 -9.70 -2.93
N MET A 75 13.93 -9.30 -4.16
CA MET A 75 14.89 -9.97 -5.04
C MET A 75 15.92 -8.95 -5.52
N CYS A 76 17.21 -9.29 -5.47
CA CYS A 76 18.28 -8.35 -5.83
C CYS A 76 19.21 -8.96 -6.90
N TYR A 77 19.41 -8.23 -8.00
CA TYR A 77 20.17 -8.66 -9.18
C TYR A 77 21.19 -7.59 -9.59
N ASP A 78 22.32 -8.01 -10.16
CA ASP A 78 23.39 -7.11 -10.66
C ASP A 78 23.81 -6.01 -9.65
N THR A 79 23.78 -6.36 -8.36
CA THR A 79 24.11 -5.49 -7.22
C THR A 79 25.28 -6.05 -6.40
N TYR A 80 25.92 -5.20 -5.60
CA TYR A 80 26.80 -5.63 -4.49
C TYR A 80 26.12 -5.29 -3.16
N GLY A 81 25.85 -6.32 -2.37
CA GLY A 81 24.88 -6.24 -1.28
C GLY A 81 23.48 -5.83 -1.75
N CYS A 82 22.53 -5.95 -0.83
CA CYS A 82 21.17 -5.46 -0.98
C CYS A 82 20.42 -5.73 0.31
N LYS A 83 19.91 -4.68 0.95
CA LYS A 83 19.09 -4.76 2.15
C LYS A 83 17.75 -4.10 1.85
N VAL A 84 16.66 -4.82 2.12
CA VAL A 84 15.29 -4.35 1.95
C VAL A 84 14.56 -4.62 3.27
N LEU A 85 14.30 -3.57 4.02
CA LEU A 85 13.61 -3.61 5.31
C LEU A 85 12.16 -3.14 5.11
N TYR A 86 11.20 -3.97 5.48
CA TYR A 86 9.76 -3.68 5.37
C TYR A 86 9.00 -4.43 6.47
N ASP A 87 7.95 -3.82 7.03
CA ASP A 87 7.21 -4.34 8.20
C ASP A 87 8.15 -4.79 9.36
N GLY A 88 9.21 -4.02 9.60
CA GLY A 88 10.23 -4.32 10.61
C GLY A 88 11.10 -5.56 10.33
N ARG A 89 11.03 -6.14 9.12
CA ARG A 89 11.71 -7.38 8.72
C ARG A 89 12.54 -7.18 7.47
N TYR A 90 13.72 -7.79 7.43
CA TYR A 90 14.51 -7.83 6.19
C TYR A 90 13.96 -8.87 5.23
N ALA A 91 13.34 -8.41 4.14
CA ALA A 91 12.95 -9.26 3.00
C ALA A 91 14.19 -9.67 2.17
N ALA A 92 15.21 -8.81 2.14
CA ALA A 92 16.56 -9.13 1.69
C ALA A 92 17.58 -8.54 2.67
N ASN A 93 18.67 -9.27 2.93
CA ASN A 93 19.78 -8.83 3.79
C ASN A 93 21.11 -9.44 3.31
N PHE A 94 21.55 -9.04 2.11
CA PHE A 94 22.80 -9.53 1.53
C PHE A 94 23.98 -8.63 1.96
N PRO A 95 25.13 -9.20 2.37
CA PRO A 95 26.32 -8.43 2.76
C PRO A 95 26.83 -7.51 1.66
N ASP A 96 27.34 -6.34 2.05
CA ASP A 96 27.60 -5.22 1.14
C ASP A 96 28.65 -5.50 0.06
N ASP A 97 29.54 -6.46 0.30
CA ASP A 97 30.62 -6.93 -0.58
C ASP A 97 30.22 -8.11 -1.50
N VAL A 98 29.09 -8.78 -1.24
CA VAL A 98 28.66 -9.94 -2.01
C VAL A 98 27.94 -9.51 -3.28
N LYS A 99 28.53 -9.83 -4.44
CA LYS A 99 27.87 -9.67 -5.74
C LYS A 99 26.63 -10.57 -5.83
N ARG A 100 25.53 -10.03 -6.33
CA ARG A 100 24.31 -10.78 -6.65
C ARG A 100 24.33 -11.28 -8.10
N ILE A 101 23.59 -12.35 -8.37
CA ILE A 101 23.47 -12.90 -9.72
C ILE A 101 22.83 -11.87 -10.66
N SER A 102 23.03 -12.02 -11.97
CA SER A 102 22.30 -11.21 -12.95
C SER A 102 20.89 -11.76 -13.15
N SER A 103 19.89 -10.89 -13.36
CA SER A 103 18.56 -11.34 -13.81
C SER A 103 18.63 -12.05 -15.17
N GLU A 104 19.55 -11.63 -16.05
CA GLU A 104 19.79 -12.25 -17.36
C GLU A 104 20.24 -13.71 -17.24
N SER A 105 20.99 -14.04 -16.19
CA SER A 105 21.51 -15.40 -15.96
C SER A 105 20.43 -16.44 -15.61
N LEU A 106 19.19 -16.00 -15.40
CA LEU A 106 18.03 -16.87 -15.15
C LEU A 106 17.33 -17.37 -16.42
N GLY A 107 17.60 -16.74 -17.58
CA GLY A 107 16.92 -17.04 -18.85
C GLY A 107 15.40 -17.07 -18.71
N ASP A 108 14.77 -18.12 -19.27
CA ASP A 108 13.31 -18.35 -19.24
C ASP A 108 12.72 -18.49 -17.82
N GLY A 109 13.56 -18.65 -16.79
CA GLY A 109 13.14 -18.62 -15.38
C GLY A 109 12.71 -17.23 -14.89
N TYR A 110 13.09 -16.15 -15.59
CA TYR A 110 12.73 -14.78 -15.25
C TYR A 110 11.56 -14.27 -16.12
N PRO A 111 10.57 -13.54 -15.56
CA PRO A 111 10.40 -13.14 -14.15
C PRO A 111 9.65 -14.19 -13.29
N GLY A 112 9.44 -15.42 -13.79
CA GLY A 112 8.66 -16.45 -13.10
C GLY A 112 9.16 -16.81 -11.70
N ASN A 113 10.48 -16.69 -11.48
CA ASN A 113 11.17 -16.95 -10.22
C ASN A 113 10.89 -15.91 -9.10
N LEU A 114 10.33 -14.74 -9.43
CA LEU A 114 9.95 -13.72 -8.45
C LEU A 114 8.83 -14.26 -7.54
N LYS A 115 9.00 -14.11 -6.23
CA LYS A 115 8.08 -14.65 -5.20
C LYS A 115 8.11 -13.83 -3.92
N ALA A 116 6.99 -13.81 -3.20
CA ALA A 116 6.97 -13.40 -1.80
C ALA A 116 7.44 -14.54 -0.87
N ASN A 117 7.81 -14.21 0.37
CA ASN A 117 8.22 -15.17 1.39
C ASN A 117 7.75 -14.83 2.81
N THR A 118 7.34 -13.59 3.08
CA THR A 118 6.66 -13.18 4.31
C THR A 118 5.18 -13.00 3.99
N ILE A 119 4.28 -13.63 4.76
CA ILE A 119 2.83 -13.67 4.47
C ILE A 119 2.01 -12.98 5.56
N GLY A 120 0.78 -12.57 5.24
CA GLY A 120 -0.19 -12.04 6.22
C GLY A 120 0.12 -10.62 6.72
N ILE A 121 0.81 -9.81 5.90
CA ILE A 121 1.13 -8.42 6.23
C ILE A 121 -0.12 -7.57 5.98
N ARG A 122 -0.70 -7.03 7.06
CA ARG A 122 -1.99 -6.32 7.04
C ARG A 122 -1.88 -4.92 6.42
N ASN A 123 -2.91 -4.54 5.66
CA ASN A 123 -2.97 -3.27 4.92
C ASN A 123 -4.09 -2.34 5.39
N PHE A 124 -4.65 -2.58 6.58
CA PHE A 124 -5.77 -1.82 7.12
C PHE A 124 -5.48 -1.27 8.53
N PRO A 125 -5.73 0.03 8.78
CA PRO A 125 -6.21 1.03 7.82
C PRO A 125 -5.17 1.41 6.74
N HIS A 126 -3.89 1.23 7.06
CA HIS A 126 -2.74 1.58 6.21
C HIS A 126 -1.86 0.37 5.92
N PHE A 127 -1.03 0.46 4.88
CA PHE A 127 0.14 -0.42 4.76
C PHE A 127 1.14 -0.14 5.92
N PRO A 128 2.06 -1.07 6.21
CA PRO A 128 3.28 -0.76 6.94
C PRO A 128 4.03 0.44 6.33
N PRO A 129 4.91 1.12 7.10
CA PRO A 129 5.75 2.20 6.58
C PRO A 129 6.56 1.79 5.33
N PRO A 130 6.94 2.76 4.47
CA PRO A 130 7.68 2.50 3.24
C PRO A 130 8.86 1.55 3.40
N ALA A 131 9.09 0.69 2.41
CA ALA A 131 10.23 -0.22 2.42
C ALA A 131 11.53 0.57 2.24
N GLU A 132 12.47 0.37 3.17
CA GLU A 132 13.80 0.99 3.15
C GLU A 132 14.76 0.10 2.36
N VAL A 133 15.37 0.66 1.30
CA VAL A 133 16.20 -0.10 0.35
C VAL A 133 17.60 0.51 0.28
N THR A 134 18.64 -0.28 0.57
CA THR A 134 20.05 0.11 0.41
C THR A 134 20.83 -0.94 -0.37
N TRP A 135 21.60 -0.52 -1.37
CA TRP A 135 22.40 -1.42 -2.20
C TRP A 135 23.57 -0.68 -2.87
N ARG A 136 24.44 -1.42 -3.58
CA ARG A 136 25.39 -0.83 -4.53
C ARG A 136 25.13 -1.36 -5.93
N SER A 137 25.18 -0.50 -6.94
CA SER A 137 25.03 -0.89 -8.35
C SER A 137 26.21 -1.71 -8.86
N LYS A 138 26.10 -2.26 -10.08
CA LYS A 138 27.11 -3.13 -10.72
C LYS A 138 28.50 -2.49 -10.85
N ASP A 139 28.54 -1.16 -10.90
CA ASP A 139 29.73 -0.29 -10.93
C ASP A 139 30.22 0.14 -9.53
N GLY A 140 29.56 -0.30 -8.46
CA GLY A 140 29.94 -0.06 -7.08
C GLY A 140 29.39 1.21 -6.44
N GLN A 141 28.65 2.06 -7.16
CA GLN A 141 28.01 3.25 -6.57
C GLN A 141 26.94 2.84 -5.55
N SER A 142 26.96 3.46 -4.37
CA SER A 142 25.95 3.24 -3.33
C SER A 142 24.65 3.99 -3.60
N HIS A 143 23.52 3.36 -3.29
CA HIS A 143 22.18 3.90 -3.43
C HIS A 143 21.35 3.64 -2.18
N HIS A 144 20.40 4.55 -1.94
CA HIS A 144 19.33 4.42 -0.94
C HIS A 144 18.03 4.90 -1.58
N ALA A 145 16.92 4.24 -1.26
CA ALA A 145 15.58 4.62 -1.69
C ALA A 145 14.52 4.14 -0.68
N THR A 146 13.39 4.83 -0.65
CA THR A 146 12.18 4.42 0.06
C THR A 146 11.11 4.05 -0.95
N VAL A 147 10.38 2.95 -0.72
CA VAL A 147 9.30 2.49 -1.60
C VAL A 147 7.99 2.45 -0.84
N ASP A 148 7.12 3.41 -1.13
CA ASP A 148 5.81 3.55 -0.49
C ASP A 148 4.76 2.68 -1.20
N LEU A 149 4.41 1.55 -0.57
CA LEU A 149 3.39 0.64 -1.08
C LEU A 149 1.97 1.18 -0.87
N GLU A 150 1.72 2.10 0.06
CA GLU A 150 0.42 2.77 0.17
C GLU A 150 0.21 3.75 -0.99
N ALA A 151 1.27 4.45 -1.44
CA ALA A 151 1.19 5.28 -2.63
C ALA A 151 0.96 4.46 -3.93
N ILE A 152 1.69 3.34 -4.09
CA ILE A 152 1.59 2.47 -5.28
C ILE A 152 0.25 1.73 -5.32
N PHE A 153 -0.20 1.19 -4.19
CA PHE A 153 -1.40 0.35 -4.08
C PHE A 153 -2.52 1.02 -3.29
N LYS A 154 -2.66 2.35 -3.42
CA LYS A 154 -3.62 3.20 -2.67
C LYS A 154 -5.06 2.66 -2.62
N ASP A 155 -5.52 2.07 -3.72
CA ASP A 155 -6.88 1.60 -3.90
C ASP A 155 -7.11 0.19 -3.31
N LYS A 156 -6.03 -0.51 -2.90
CA LYS A 156 -6.02 -1.83 -2.24
C LYS A 156 -6.83 -2.89 -3.03
N VAL A 157 -6.61 -2.92 -4.36
CA VAL A 157 -7.24 -3.84 -5.32
C VAL A 157 -6.25 -4.69 -6.12
N ILE A 158 -6.63 -5.94 -6.40
CA ILE A 158 -5.85 -6.89 -7.19
C ILE A 158 -5.83 -6.46 -8.66
N LEU A 159 -4.63 -6.31 -9.25
CA LEU A 159 -4.48 -6.07 -10.68
C LEU A 159 -4.41 -7.39 -11.46
N HIS A 160 -5.31 -7.56 -12.44
CA HIS A 160 -5.38 -8.73 -13.30
C HIS A 160 -5.78 -8.38 -14.74
N HIS A 161 -5.40 -9.26 -15.67
CA HIS A 161 -5.83 -9.24 -17.08
C HIS A 161 -6.76 -10.42 -17.42
N ALA A 162 -7.38 -11.02 -16.41
CA ALA A 162 -8.43 -12.02 -16.60
C ALA A 162 -9.68 -11.36 -17.23
N PRO A 163 -10.27 -11.92 -18.30
CA PRO A 163 -11.49 -11.38 -18.90
C PRO A 163 -12.66 -11.39 -17.93
N GLN A 164 -13.45 -10.32 -17.92
CA GLN A 164 -14.48 -10.07 -16.90
C GLN A 164 -15.57 -11.16 -16.87
N GLU A 165 -15.96 -11.64 -18.05
CA GLU A 165 -16.95 -12.69 -18.25
C GLU A 165 -16.49 -14.08 -17.77
N GLN A 166 -15.18 -14.27 -17.59
CA GLN A 166 -14.57 -15.49 -17.08
C GLN A 166 -14.42 -15.50 -15.56
N LEU A 167 -14.71 -14.39 -14.87
CA LEU A 167 -14.59 -14.31 -13.41
C LEU A 167 -15.87 -14.83 -12.72
N PRO A 168 -15.79 -15.87 -11.86
CA PRO A 168 -16.85 -16.17 -10.90
C PRO A 168 -16.80 -15.17 -9.72
N PRO A 169 -17.89 -14.99 -8.95
CA PRO A 169 -17.81 -14.31 -7.66
C PRO A 169 -16.92 -15.11 -6.70
N ILE A 170 -16.23 -14.43 -5.79
CA ILE A 170 -15.37 -15.07 -4.78
C ILE A 170 -16.15 -15.16 -3.47
N LEU A 171 -16.40 -16.39 -3.01
CA LEU A 171 -17.36 -16.71 -1.94
C LEU A 171 -16.74 -17.52 -0.77
N GLN A 172 -15.41 -17.51 -0.62
CA GLN A 172 -14.69 -18.43 0.27
C GLN A 172 -13.61 -17.73 1.10
N ALA A 173 -12.59 -17.21 0.43
CA ALA A 173 -11.47 -16.50 1.03
C ALA A 173 -11.16 -15.26 0.18
N ASP A 174 -10.54 -14.26 0.79
CA ASP A 174 -9.99 -13.11 0.07
C ASP A 174 -8.73 -13.51 -0.70
N ILE A 175 -8.28 -12.62 -1.59
CA ILE A 175 -7.07 -12.84 -2.39
C ILE A 175 -5.95 -12.00 -1.78
N SER A 176 -4.99 -12.67 -1.13
CA SER A 176 -3.73 -12.08 -0.72
C SER A 176 -2.74 -12.09 -1.90
N PRO A 177 -2.27 -10.94 -2.40
CA PRO A 177 -1.29 -10.87 -3.47
C PRO A 177 0.14 -11.04 -2.93
N ASP A 178 1.02 -11.64 -3.74
CA ASP A 178 2.46 -11.44 -3.63
C ASP A 178 2.79 -10.02 -4.13
N ILE A 179 3.30 -9.14 -3.27
CA ILE A 179 3.98 -7.91 -3.65
C ILE A 179 5.49 -8.14 -3.59
N ILE A 180 6.20 -7.87 -4.69
CA ILE A 180 7.61 -8.22 -4.83
C ILE A 180 8.41 -7.00 -5.24
N LEU A 181 9.41 -6.65 -4.44
CA LEU A 181 10.35 -5.56 -4.73
C LEU A 181 11.62 -6.13 -5.35
N GLU A 182 11.90 -5.78 -6.60
CA GLU A 182 13.13 -6.12 -7.29
C GLU A 182 14.10 -4.94 -7.26
N VAL A 183 15.33 -5.15 -6.82
CA VAL A 183 16.45 -4.21 -7.00
C VAL A 183 17.35 -4.76 -8.10
N ASN A 184 17.45 -4.09 -9.25
CA ASN A 184 18.22 -4.57 -10.39
C ASN A 184 19.21 -3.51 -10.87
N ASN A 185 20.48 -3.67 -10.50
CA ASN A 185 21.57 -2.71 -10.75
C ASN A 185 21.30 -1.28 -10.24
N ARG A 186 20.59 -0.46 -11.03
CA ARG A 186 20.24 0.95 -10.76
C ARG A 186 18.74 1.21 -10.72
N THR A 187 17.90 0.20 -10.95
CA THR A 187 16.44 0.31 -10.91
C THR A 187 15.88 -0.42 -9.70
N ILE A 188 14.74 0.08 -9.23
CA ILE A 188 13.82 -0.68 -8.40
C ILE A 188 12.56 -0.90 -9.25
N ASN A 189 12.04 -2.13 -9.26
CA ASN A 189 10.75 -2.45 -9.85
C ASN A 189 9.86 -3.07 -8.77
N VAL A 190 8.61 -2.63 -8.67
CA VAL A 190 7.61 -3.31 -7.84
C VAL A 190 6.73 -4.16 -8.74
N TYR A 191 6.37 -5.36 -8.27
CA TYR A 191 5.45 -6.27 -8.94
C TYR A 191 4.31 -6.69 -8.02
N MET A 192 3.11 -6.83 -8.58
CA MET A 192 2.01 -7.57 -7.96
C MET A 192 1.80 -8.89 -8.70
N LYS A 193 1.58 -9.96 -7.94
CA LYS A 193 1.28 -11.31 -8.44
C LYS A 193 0.18 -11.95 -7.61
N ALA A 194 -0.96 -12.19 -8.24
CA ALA A 194 -2.14 -12.79 -7.60
C ALA A 194 -2.61 -14.02 -8.38
N MET A 195 -3.29 -14.95 -7.69
CA MET A 195 -3.96 -16.07 -8.34
C MET A 195 -5.47 -15.79 -8.42
N VAL A 196 -5.91 -15.33 -9.59
CA VAL A 196 -7.33 -15.10 -9.86
C VAL A 196 -7.89 -16.35 -10.54
N GLN A 197 -8.90 -16.97 -9.92
CA GLN A 197 -9.60 -18.12 -10.48
C GLN A 197 -10.52 -17.67 -11.62
N THR A 198 -10.57 -18.45 -12.70
CA THR A 198 -11.51 -18.21 -13.81
C THR A 198 -12.46 -19.40 -13.98
N ARG A 199 -13.49 -19.27 -14.83
CA ARG A 199 -14.48 -20.31 -15.11
C ARG A 199 -13.95 -21.42 -16.02
N ALA A 200 -13.01 -21.09 -16.90
CA ALA A 200 -12.10 -22.10 -17.43
C ALA A 200 -11.19 -22.51 -16.26
N THR A 201 -10.82 -23.78 -16.15
CA THR A 201 -10.08 -24.34 -14.99
C THR A 201 -8.62 -23.84 -14.83
N GLU A 202 -8.28 -22.72 -15.45
CA GLU A 202 -6.98 -22.07 -15.43
C GLU A 202 -6.99 -20.89 -14.45
N ALA A 203 -6.22 -21.01 -13.36
CA ALA A 203 -5.89 -19.88 -12.50
C ALA A 203 -4.77 -19.07 -13.15
N ARG A 204 -5.05 -17.81 -13.51
CA ARG A 204 -4.08 -16.96 -14.22
C ARG A 204 -3.28 -16.13 -13.23
N LYS A 205 -1.96 -16.27 -13.25
CA LYS A 205 -1.02 -15.38 -12.55
C LYS A 205 -0.76 -14.14 -13.40
N SER A 206 -1.24 -12.98 -12.95
CA SER A 206 -0.70 -11.70 -13.42
C SER A 206 0.68 -11.46 -12.79
N VAL A 207 1.57 -10.81 -13.53
CA VAL A 207 2.77 -10.15 -12.99
C VAL A 207 2.83 -8.80 -13.69
N GLN A 208 2.55 -7.73 -12.95
CA GLN A 208 2.53 -6.37 -13.49
C GLN A 208 3.61 -5.53 -12.82
N ARG A 209 4.47 -4.89 -13.62
CA ARG A 209 5.49 -3.94 -13.17
C ARG A 209 4.86 -2.56 -12.95
N PHE A 210 5.24 -1.89 -11.86
CA PHE A 210 4.88 -0.51 -11.56
C PHE A 210 6.07 0.44 -11.83
N PRO A 211 5.81 1.72 -12.18
CA PRO A 211 6.83 2.75 -12.35
C PRO A 211 7.47 3.17 -11.02
#